data_AF-A0A1X7T4G2-F1
#
_entry.id   AF-A0A1X7T4G2-F1
#
_cell.length_a   1.000
_cell.length_b   1.000
_cell.length_c   1.000
_cell.angle_alpha   90.00
_cell.angle_beta   90.00
_cell.angle_gamma   90.00
#
_symmetry.space_group_name_H-M   'P 1'
#
loop_
_entity.id
_entity.type
_entity.pdbx_description
1 polymer ?
#
loop_
_entity_poly.entity_id
_entity_poly.type
_entity_poly.pdbx_seq_one_letter_code
_entity_poly.pdbx_strand_id
1 'polypeptide(L)'
;MKLYCETCDSVICRDCTVRTHKDHEYDLVSASYTKHCQELEGSLNPVKGKIEGLKKVLSALAEREGEIRERGEGVLEEIHEMVEEMMNALRESERKLTEQAKRVTDDKLKVLSEQMKSAEMSLSVLEDVEDYVEQSLKTGSPQQVLRSKKQMMERMSEVTADINVEELHPKEKADFVLNKDIKLLHHIGDIVSLQQCRVKKIDHITPAGKAVSFSLSME
;
A
#
# COMPACT_ATOMS: atom_id res chain seq x y z
N MET A 1 5.13 83.19 -11.06
CA MET A 1 4.97 82.36 -12.28
C MET A 1 5.86 81.13 -12.11
N LYS A 2 5.29 79.92 -12.20
CA LYS A 2 6.03 78.65 -12.13
C LYS A 2 6.23 78.11 -13.55
N LEU A 3 7.46 77.69 -13.87
CA LEU A 3 7.84 77.15 -15.17
C LEU A 3 8.33 75.71 -15.00
N TYR A 4 8.17 74.87 -16.02
CA TYR A 4 8.74 73.54 -16.07
C TYR A 4 9.92 73.55 -17.04
N CYS A 5 11.10 73.13 -16.59
CA CYS A 5 12.26 72.98 -17.45
C CYS A 5 12.31 71.58 -18.03
N GLU A 6 12.02 71.43 -19.32
CA GLU A 6 12.03 70.14 -20.04
C GLU A 6 13.45 69.53 -20.06
N THR A 7 14.49 70.36 -20.15
CA THR A 7 15.89 69.88 -20.13
C THR A 7 16.32 69.31 -18.76
N CYS A 8 15.75 69.82 -17.66
CA CYS A 8 16.15 69.46 -16.30
C CYS A 8 15.09 68.67 -15.52
N ASP A 9 13.96 68.33 -16.14
CA ASP A 9 12.85 67.59 -15.53
C ASP A 9 12.42 68.14 -14.16
N SER A 10 12.29 69.47 -14.04
CA SER A 10 12.07 70.15 -12.77
C SER A 10 11.27 71.45 -12.88
N VAL A 11 10.54 71.77 -11.82
CA VAL A 11 9.83 73.05 -11.69
C VAL A 11 10.80 74.13 -11.26
N ILE A 12 10.85 75.23 -12.00
CA ILE A 12 11.75 76.36 -11.78
C ILE A 12 10.97 77.68 -11.62
N CYS A 13 11.62 78.69 -11.03
CA CYS A 13 11.10 80.05 -10.96
C CYS A 13 11.68 80.93 -12.09
N ARG A 14 11.20 82.17 -12.22
CA ARG A 14 11.68 83.11 -13.24
C ARG A 14 13.16 83.50 -13.07
N ASP A 15 13.66 83.58 -11.84
CA ASP A 15 15.06 83.94 -11.61
C ASP A 15 16.00 82.81 -12.05
N CYS A 16 15.56 81.56 -11.95
CA CYS A 16 16.30 80.39 -12.43
C CYS A 16 16.51 80.42 -13.95
N THR A 17 15.59 81.00 -14.73
CA THR A 17 15.71 81.04 -16.20
C THR A 17 16.83 81.96 -16.68
N VAL A 18 17.21 82.98 -15.90
CA VAL A 18 18.27 83.91 -16.29
C VAL A 18 19.65 83.42 -15.83
N ARG A 19 19.69 82.65 -14.73
CA ARG A 19 20.94 82.22 -14.08
C ARG A 19 21.37 80.83 -14.51
N THR A 20 20.53 79.83 -14.26
CA THR A 20 20.92 78.41 -14.29
C THR A 20 20.34 77.68 -15.50
N HIS A 21 19.16 78.08 -15.99
CA HIS A 21 18.44 77.43 -17.09
C HIS A 21 18.36 78.32 -18.34
N LYS A 22 19.40 79.14 -18.59
CA LYS A 22 19.40 80.19 -19.63
C LYS A 22 19.22 79.66 -21.04
N ASP A 23 19.79 78.51 -21.34
CA ASP A 23 19.77 77.87 -22.66
C ASP A 23 18.94 76.57 -22.66
N HIS A 24 18.09 76.38 -21.65
CA HIS A 24 17.24 75.20 -21.53
C HIS A 24 15.84 75.46 -22.08
N GLU A 25 15.19 74.41 -22.54
CA GLU A 25 13.79 74.45 -22.93
C GLU A 25 12.92 74.45 -21.67
N TYR A 26 12.01 75.42 -21.57
CA TYR A 26 11.04 75.51 -20.49
C TYR A 26 9.72 76.13 -20.97
N ASP A 27 8.61 75.71 -20.37
CA ASP A 27 7.28 76.27 -20.62
C ASP A 27 6.53 76.50 -19.29
N LEU A 28 5.36 77.14 -19.33
CA LEU A 28 4.47 77.24 -18.18
C LEU A 28 4.10 75.85 -17.69
N VAL A 29 4.13 75.65 -16.37
CA VAL A 29 3.71 74.37 -15.77
C VAL A 29 2.32 73.95 -16.26
N SER A 30 1.38 74.89 -16.38
CA SER A 30 0.04 74.60 -16.89
C SER A 30 0.01 74.15 -18.35
N ALA A 31 0.99 74.56 -19.17
CA ALA A 31 1.11 74.15 -20.57
C ALA A 31 1.79 72.77 -20.69
N SER A 32 2.85 72.51 -19.92
CA SER A 32 3.55 71.22 -19.92
C SER A 32 2.81 70.10 -19.15
N TYR A 33 1.95 70.43 -18.19
CA TYR A 33 1.31 69.45 -17.29
C TYR A 33 0.59 68.34 -18.05
N THR A 34 -0.26 68.68 -19.02
CA THR A 34 -1.04 67.71 -19.79
C THR A 34 -0.14 66.73 -20.55
N LYS A 35 0.95 67.23 -21.16
CA LYS A 35 1.93 66.41 -21.89
C LYS A 35 2.59 65.38 -20.96
N HIS A 36 3.13 65.84 -19.83
CA HIS A 36 3.81 64.96 -18.87
C HIS A 36 2.85 63.97 -18.19
N CYS A 37 1.60 64.37 -17.92
CA CYS A 37 0.57 63.45 -17.45
C CYS A 37 0.31 62.32 -18.46
N GLN A 38 0.23 62.64 -19.76
CA GLN A 38 0.06 61.62 -20.81
C GLN A 38 1.26 60.69 -20.93
N GLU A 39 2.49 61.21 -20.80
CA GLU A 39 3.71 60.39 -20.79
C GLU A 39 3.77 59.45 -19.57
N LEU A 40 3.37 59.93 -18.39
CA LEU A 40 3.24 59.12 -17.19
C LEU A 40 2.16 58.04 -17.32
N GLU A 41 0.99 58.38 -17.87
CA GLU A 41 -0.08 57.42 -18.16
C GLU A 41 0.38 56.35 -19.17
N GLY A 42 1.08 56.77 -20.23
CA GLY A 42 1.70 55.88 -21.21
C GLY A 42 2.69 54.90 -20.56
N SER A 43 3.51 55.39 -19.64
CA SER A 43 4.49 54.58 -18.89
C SER A 43 3.82 53.66 -17.84
N LEU A 44 2.67 54.07 -17.29
CA LEU A 44 1.90 53.30 -16.32
C LEU A 44 1.16 52.11 -16.95
N ASN A 45 0.74 52.22 -18.22
CA ASN A 45 -0.01 51.17 -18.91
C ASN A 45 0.74 49.82 -18.99
N PRO A 46 2.04 49.76 -19.37
CA PRO A 46 2.84 48.52 -19.29
C PRO A 46 2.94 47.93 -17.87
N VAL A 47 3.00 48.79 -16.84
CA VAL A 47 3.04 48.33 -15.43
C VAL A 47 1.71 47.67 -15.06
N LYS A 48 0.58 48.28 -15.40
CA LYS A 48 -0.76 47.70 -15.21
C LYS A 48 -0.89 46.35 -15.94
N GLY A 49 -0.41 46.26 -17.18
CA GLY A 49 -0.39 45.01 -17.95
C GLY A 49 0.45 43.90 -17.28
N LYS A 50 1.65 44.23 -16.77
CA LYS A 50 2.48 43.29 -16.01
C LYS A 50 1.79 42.84 -14.71
N ILE A 51 1.13 43.74 -14.00
CA ILE A 51 0.36 43.40 -12.79
C ILE A 51 -0.75 42.41 -13.12
N GLU A 52 -1.53 42.65 -14.18
CA GLU A 52 -2.59 41.73 -14.59
C GLU A 52 -2.02 40.37 -15.03
N GLY A 53 -0.93 40.35 -15.79
CA GLY A 53 -0.23 39.13 -16.18
C GLY A 53 0.25 38.33 -14.97
N LEU A 54 0.88 38.98 -13.98
CA LEU A 54 1.33 38.32 -12.75
C LEU A 54 0.17 37.79 -11.92
N LYS A 55 -0.96 38.49 -11.84
CA LYS A 55 -2.16 37.98 -11.17
C LYS A 55 -2.64 36.68 -11.81
N LYS A 56 -2.68 36.61 -13.15
CA LYS A 56 -3.06 35.38 -13.88
C LYS A 56 -2.07 34.24 -13.62
N VAL A 57 -0.76 34.54 -13.62
CA VAL A 57 0.28 33.55 -13.31
C VAL A 57 0.12 33.03 -11.88
N LEU A 58 -0.11 33.90 -10.89
CA LEU A 58 -0.30 33.48 -9.49
C LEU A 58 -1.54 32.59 -9.33
N SER A 59 -2.65 32.91 -10.00
CA SER A 59 -3.84 32.06 -9.99
C SER A 59 -3.56 30.68 -10.59
N ALA A 60 -2.90 30.61 -11.75
CA ALA A 60 -2.55 29.34 -12.39
C ALA A 60 -1.58 28.50 -11.54
N LEU A 61 -0.63 29.14 -10.85
CA LEU A 61 0.28 28.45 -9.93
C LEU A 61 -0.46 27.87 -8.73
N ALA A 62 -1.40 28.62 -8.13
CA ALA A 62 -2.19 28.16 -7.01
C ALA A 62 -3.12 26.99 -7.38
N GLU A 63 -3.73 27.03 -8.57
CA GLU A 63 -4.52 25.92 -9.12
C GLU A 63 -3.64 24.66 -9.28
N ARG A 64 -2.47 24.82 -9.91
CA ARG A 64 -1.54 23.71 -10.13
C ARG A 64 -0.99 23.13 -8.82
N GLU A 65 -0.75 23.95 -7.81
CA GLU A 65 -0.37 23.50 -6.47
C GLU A 65 -1.47 22.61 -5.85
N GLY A 66 -2.74 23.04 -5.98
CA GLY A 66 -3.90 22.28 -5.54
C GLY A 66 -3.97 20.90 -6.19
N GLU A 67 -3.89 20.85 -7.52
CA GLU A 67 -3.91 19.59 -8.29
C GLU A 67 -2.77 18.64 -7.89
N ILE A 68 -1.57 19.17 -7.67
CA ILE A 68 -0.41 18.35 -7.26
C ILE A 68 -0.65 17.75 -5.87
N ARG A 69 -1.20 18.53 -4.93
CA ARG A 69 -1.52 18.05 -3.59
C ARG A 69 -2.60 16.97 -3.62
N GLU A 70 -3.71 17.23 -4.32
CA GLU A 70 -4.81 16.27 -4.46
C GLU A 70 -4.35 14.97 -5.12
N ARG A 71 -3.58 15.05 -6.22
CA ARG A 71 -3.02 13.84 -6.85
C ARG A 71 -2.05 13.11 -5.93
N GLY A 72 -1.25 13.86 -5.16
CA GLY A 72 -0.33 13.28 -4.17
C GLY A 72 -1.06 12.47 -3.11
N GLU A 73 -2.14 13.02 -2.55
CA GLU A 73 -3.02 12.32 -1.60
C GLU A 73 -3.67 11.10 -2.24
N GLY A 74 -4.21 11.22 -3.46
CA GLY A 74 -4.81 10.10 -4.20
C GLY A 74 -3.82 8.95 -4.45
N VAL A 75 -2.56 9.24 -4.79
CA VAL A 75 -1.53 8.21 -4.97
C VAL A 75 -1.20 7.50 -3.65
N LEU A 76 -1.22 8.20 -2.51
CA LEU A 76 -1.01 7.57 -1.21
C LEU A 76 -2.15 6.60 -0.86
N GLU A 77 -3.39 6.97 -1.18
CA GLU A 77 -4.55 6.09 -1.01
C GLU A 77 -4.47 4.87 -1.95
N GLU A 78 -4.16 5.08 -3.23
CA GLU A 78 -3.95 4.01 -4.22
C GLU A 78 -2.89 2.99 -3.73
N ILE A 79 -1.79 3.46 -3.12
CA ILE A 79 -0.77 2.60 -2.51
C ILE A 79 -1.34 1.80 -1.34
N HIS A 80 -2.12 2.44 -0.47
CA HIS A 80 -2.71 1.79 0.68
C HIS A 80 -3.71 0.70 0.26
N GLU A 81 -4.65 1.02 -0.64
CA GLU A 81 -5.64 0.08 -1.18
C GLU A 81 -4.97 -1.13 -1.81
N MET A 82 -3.95 -0.92 -2.64
CA MET A 82 -3.20 -2.00 -3.28
C MET A 82 -2.54 -2.93 -2.26
N VAL A 83 -1.94 -2.38 -1.19
CA VAL A 83 -1.33 -3.21 -0.13
C VAL A 83 -2.39 -4.03 0.61
N GLU A 84 -3.54 -3.43 0.91
CA GLU A 84 -4.66 -4.15 1.55
C GLU A 84 -5.20 -5.28 0.66
N GLU A 85 -5.33 -5.06 -0.65
CA GLU A 85 -5.71 -6.12 -1.59
C GLU A 85 -4.71 -7.29 -1.59
N MET A 86 -3.41 -6.99 -1.61
CA MET A 86 -2.37 -8.03 -1.51
C MET A 86 -2.45 -8.80 -0.19
N MET A 87 -2.63 -8.10 0.93
CA MET A 87 -2.78 -8.73 2.25
C MET A 87 -4.02 -9.62 2.32
N ASN A 88 -5.13 -9.19 1.74
CA ASN A 88 -6.36 -9.98 1.68
C ASN A 88 -6.18 -11.26 0.86
N ALA A 89 -5.50 -11.17 -0.29
CA ALA A 89 -5.17 -12.35 -1.10
C ALA A 89 -4.28 -13.34 -0.34
N LEU A 90 -3.28 -12.86 0.42
CA LEU A 90 -2.43 -13.70 1.25
C LEU A 90 -3.22 -14.39 2.37
N ARG A 91 -4.09 -13.66 3.09
CA ARG A 91 -4.97 -14.21 4.13
C ARG A 91 -5.94 -15.27 3.58
N GLU A 92 -6.45 -15.07 2.37
CA GLU A 92 -7.29 -16.05 1.68
C GLU A 92 -6.50 -17.34 1.38
N SER A 93 -5.28 -17.19 0.86
CA SER A 93 -4.39 -18.33 0.61
C SER A 93 -4.06 -19.09 1.90
N GLU A 94 -3.78 -18.39 2.99
CA GLU A 94 -3.54 -18.98 4.32
C GLU A 94 -4.75 -19.82 4.77
N ARG A 95 -5.96 -19.28 4.65
CA ARG A 95 -7.18 -20.00 5.06
C ARG A 95 -7.36 -21.28 4.26
N LYS A 96 -7.21 -21.23 2.93
CA LYS A 96 -7.33 -22.40 2.05
C LYS A 96 -6.31 -23.48 2.38
N LEU A 97 -5.04 -23.11 2.58
CA LEU A 97 -3.97 -24.05 2.93
C LEU A 97 -4.22 -24.67 4.32
N THR A 98 -4.69 -23.86 5.28
CA THR A 98 -5.03 -24.32 6.62
C THR A 98 -6.19 -25.32 6.60
N GLU A 99 -7.25 -25.03 5.85
CA GLU A 99 -8.38 -25.95 5.68
C GLU A 99 -7.96 -27.24 4.98
N GLN A 100 -7.09 -27.16 3.97
CA GLN A 100 -6.55 -28.34 3.32
C GLN A 100 -5.74 -29.21 4.30
N ALA A 101 -4.85 -28.60 5.09
CA ALA A 101 -4.07 -29.32 6.09
C ALA A 101 -4.97 -30.01 7.14
N LYS A 102 -6.04 -29.33 7.59
CA LYS A 102 -7.05 -29.92 8.48
C LYS A 102 -7.74 -31.11 7.84
N ARG A 103 -8.25 -30.97 6.60
CA ARG A 103 -8.93 -32.08 5.89
C ARG A 103 -8.05 -33.32 5.76
N VAL A 104 -6.80 -33.16 5.33
CA VAL A 104 -5.88 -34.31 5.20
C VAL A 104 -5.58 -34.94 6.57
N THR A 105 -5.47 -34.12 7.62
CA THR A 105 -5.29 -34.62 8.99
C THR A 105 -6.51 -35.43 9.45
N ASP A 106 -7.71 -34.90 9.26
CA ASP A 106 -8.96 -35.54 9.64
C ASP A 106 -9.17 -36.85 8.87
N ASP A 107 -8.89 -36.88 7.56
CA ASP A 107 -8.97 -38.08 6.74
C ASP A 107 -8.01 -39.18 7.22
N LYS A 108 -6.75 -38.83 7.52
CA LYS A 108 -5.75 -39.77 8.06
C LYS A 108 -6.15 -40.30 9.44
N LEU A 109 -6.62 -39.42 10.33
CA LEU A 109 -7.10 -39.81 11.66
C LEU A 109 -8.34 -40.71 11.58
N LYS A 110 -9.23 -40.47 10.62
CA LYS A 110 -10.38 -41.32 10.38
C LYS A 110 -9.97 -42.74 9.96
N VAL A 111 -9.03 -42.87 9.02
CA VAL A 111 -8.48 -44.18 8.61
C VAL A 111 -7.87 -44.90 9.82
N LEU A 112 -7.06 -44.22 10.62
CA LEU A 112 -6.47 -44.81 11.84
C LEU A 112 -7.55 -45.22 12.84
N SER A 113 -8.61 -44.43 13.03
CA SER A 113 -9.72 -44.79 13.92
C SER A 113 -10.47 -46.04 13.45
N GLU A 114 -10.68 -46.19 12.13
CA GLU A 114 -11.29 -47.39 11.55
C GLU A 114 -10.38 -48.62 11.74
N GLN A 115 -9.06 -48.47 11.56
CA GLN A 115 -8.10 -49.54 11.84
C GLN A 115 -8.08 -49.93 13.32
N MET A 116 -8.10 -48.97 14.24
CA MET A 116 -8.18 -49.22 15.69
C MET A 116 -9.43 -50.02 16.05
N LYS A 117 -10.60 -49.61 15.56
CA LYS A 117 -11.86 -50.34 15.80
C LYS A 117 -11.80 -51.76 15.27
N SER A 118 -11.25 -51.96 14.08
CA SER A 118 -11.07 -53.30 13.52
C SER A 118 -10.14 -54.15 14.38
N ALA A 119 -9.04 -53.59 14.87
CA ALA A 119 -8.10 -54.29 15.74
C ALA A 119 -8.70 -54.63 17.11
N GLU A 120 -9.46 -53.71 17.72
CA GLU A 120 -10.20 -53.92 18.97
C GLU A 120 -11.23 -55.05 18.82
N MET A 121 -11.98 -55.08 17.71
CA MET A 121 -12.93 -56.15 17.42
C MET A 121 -12.24 -57.51 17.25
N SER A 122 -11.14 -57.56 16.49
CA SER A 122 -10.36 -58.79 16.31
C SER A 122 -9.77 -59.28 17.63
N LEU A 123 -9.24 -58.38 18.46
CA LEU A 123 -8.70 -58.72 19.77
C LEU A 123 -9.78 -59.31 20.69
N SER A 124 -10.94 -58.66 20.79
CA SER A 124 -12.06 -59.13 21.61
C SER A 124 -12.53 -60.53 21.21
N VAL A 125 -12.58 -60.84 19.92
CA VAL A 125 -12.95 -62.18 19.44
C VAL A 125 -11.92 -63.24 19.83
N LEU A 126 -10.63 -62.90 19.81
CA LEU A 126 -9.56 -63.80 20.23
C LEU A 126 -9.57 -64.01 21.74
N GLU A 127 -9.73 -62.95 22.53
CA GLU A 127 -9.84 -62.99 23.99
C GLU A 127 -11.06 -63.84 24.43
N ASP A 128 -12.23 -63.68 23.78
CA ASP A 128 -13.41 -64.49 24.07
C ASP A 128 -13.17 -66.00 23.83
N VAL A 129 -12.44 -66.34 22.77
CA VAL A 129 -12.08 -67.74 22.44
C VAL A 129 -11.05 -68.27 23.42
N GLU A 130 -10.04 -67.47 23.77
CA GLU A 130 -9.03 -67.80 24.79
C GLU A 130 -9.70 -68.09 26.14
N ASP A 131 -10.48 -67.14 26.67
CA ASP A 131 -11.21 -67.27 27.94
C ASP A 131 -12.11 -68.51 27.96
N TYR A 132 -12.86 -68.74 26.88
CA TYR A 132 -13.75 -69.91 26.78
C TYR A 132 -12.98 -71.24 26.85
N VAL A 133 -11.85 -71.34 26.13
CA VAL A 133 -11.04 -72.56 26.08
C VAL A 133 -10.31 -72.76 27.41
N GLU A 134 -9.67 -71.72 27.94
CA GLU A 134 -8.96 -71.80 29.23
C GLU A 134 -9.91 -72.20 30.37
N GLN A 135 -11.09 -71.57 30.44
CA GLN A 135 -12.07 -71.88 31.48
C GLN A 135 -12.61 -73.30 31.36
N SER A 136 -12.84 -73.78 30.13
CA SER A 136 -13.23 -75.16 29.87
C SER A 136 -12.17 -76.16 30.31
N LEU A 137 -10.89 -75.87 30.07
CA LEU A 137 -9.76 -76.70 30.50
C LEU A 137 -9.57 -76.69 32.03
N LYS A 138 -9.80 -75.55 32.68
CA LYS A 138 -9.59 -75.37 34.12
C LYS A 138 -10.71 -75.98 34.98
N THR A 139 -11.95 -75.87 34.53
CA THR A 139 -13.14 -76.21 35.35
C THR A 139 -13.94 -77.39 34.82
N GLY A 140 -13.77 -77.77 33.55
CA GLY A 140 -14.48 -78.87 32.93
C GLY A 140 -14.01 -80.24 33.39
N SER A 141 -14.94 -81.19 33.54
CA SER A 141 -14.57 -82.60 33.71
C SER A 141 -13.89 -83.16 32.45
N PRO A 142 -13.05 -84.20 32.57
CA PRO A 142 -12.37 -84.81 31.41
C PRO A 142 -13.33 -85.20 30.27
N GLN A 143 -14.52 -85.73 30.60
CA GLN A 143 -15.52 -86.13 29.61
C GLN A 143 -16.15 -84.92 28.89
N GLN A 144 -16.39 -83.81 29.60
CA GLN A 144 -16.93 -82.58 29.00
C GLN A 144 -15.93 -81.94 28.05
N VAL A 145 -14.66 -81.82 28.48
CA VAL A 145 -13.58 -81.26 27.65
C VAL A 145 -13.40 -82.08 26.37
N LEU A 146 -13.35 -83.41 26.48
CA LEU A 146 -13.22 -84.29 25.30
C LEU A 146 -14.43 -84.20 24.36
N ARG A 147 -15.65 -84.01 24.89
CA ARG A 147 -16.86 -83.85 24.09
C ARG A 147 -16.83 -82.55 23.26
N SER A 148 -16.33 -81.46 23.84
CA SER A 148 -16.26 -80.14 23.16
C SER A 148 -14.95 -79.90 22.40
N LYS A 149 -13.93 -80.75 22.55
CA LYS A 149 -12.58 -80.59 21.96
C LYS A 149 -12.61 -80.21 20.49
N LYS A 150 -13.37 -80.96 19.68
CA LYS A 150 -13.41 -80.76 18.22
C LYS A 150 -13.92 -79.35 17.89
N GLN A 151 -15.01 -78.93 18.52
CA GLN A 151 -15.58 -77.61 18.33
C GLN A 151 -14.62 -76.49 18.79
N MET A 152 -13.96 -76.65 19.94
CA MET A 152 -12.97 -75.68 20.41
C MET A 152 -11.81 -75.53 19.41
N MET A 153 -11.29 -76.65 18.89
CA MET A 153 -10.22 -76.63 17.89
C MET A 153 -10.66 -75.99 16.57
N GLU A 154 -11.86 -76.31 16.09
CA GLU A 154 -12.43 -75.73 14.86
C GLU A 154 -12.60 -74.20 15.02
N ARG A 155 -13.12 -73.74 16.16
CA ARG A 155 -13.28 -72.30 16.43
C ARG A 155 -11.94 -71.58 16.51
N MET A 156 -10.96 -72.10 17.24
CA MET A 156 -9.61 -71.51 17.28
C MET A 156 -8.99 -71.44 15.88
N SER A 157 -9.13 -72.50 15.07
CA SER A 157 -8.62 -72.50 13.70
C SER A 157 -9.34 -71.49 12.80
N GLU A 158 -10.65 -71.32 12.96
CA GLU A 158 -11.47 -70.35 12.23
C GLU A 158 -11.02 -68.91 12.54
N VAL A 159 -11.05 -68.50 13.82
CA VAL A 159 -10.67 -67.11 14.19
C VAL A 159 -9.21 -66.78 13.91
N THR A 160 -8.30 -67.76 14.03
CA THR A 160 -6.88 -67.53 13.70
C THR A 160 -6.66 -67.39 12.19
N ALA A 161 -7.47 -68.06 11.36
CA ALA A 161 -7.39 -67.94 9.91
C ALA A 161 -8.04 -66.65 9.39
N ASP A 162 -9.13 -66.20 10.02
CA ASP A 162 -9.89 -65.02 9.60
C ASP A 162 -9.21 -63.70 9.97
N ILE A 163 -8.40 -63.69 11.04
CA ILE A 163 -7.73 -62.47 11.54
C ILE A 163 -6.31 -62.38 10.97
N ASN A 164 -6.08 -61.41 10.08
CA ASN A 164 -4.76 -61.06 9.58
C ASN A 164 -4.18 -59.84 10.30
N VAL A 165 -3.26 -60.08 11.25
CA VAL A 165 -2.65 -59.01 12.06
C VAL A 165 -1.86 -58.00 11.21
N GLU A 166 -1.21 -58.46 10.13
CA GLU A 166 -0.41 -57.59 9.27
C GLU A 166 -1.26 -56.54 8.54
N GLU A 167 -2.54 -56.82 8.26
CA GLU A 167 -3.45 -55.86 7.63
C GLU A 167 -3.94 -54.76 8.58
N LEU A 168 -3.78 -54.98 9.89
CA LEU A 168 -4.17 -54.05 10.95
C LEU A 168 -3.05 -53.07 11.32
N HIS A 169 -1.84 -53.24 10.80
CA HIS A 169 -0.74 -52.30 11.01
C HIS A 169 -1.09 -50.90 10.49
N PRO A 170 -0.59 -49.81 11.14
CA PRO A 170 -0.88 -48.44 10.73
C PRO A 170 -0.50 -48.21 9.26
N LYS A 171 -1.49 -47.85 8.44
CA LYS A 171 -1.27 -47.57 7.00
C LYS A 171 -0.83 -46.14 6.76
N GLU A 172 -1.28 -45.22 7.61
CA GLU A 172 -0.99 -43.80 7.49
C GLU A 172 0.29 -43.38 8.22
N LYS A 173 1.02 -42.44 7.61
CA LYS A 173 2.22 -41.80 8.17
C LYS A 173 1.94 -40.33 8.52
N ALA A 174 2.75 -39.79 9.43
CA ALA A 174 2.69 -38.41 9.93
C ALA A 174 3.51 -37.40 9.09
N ASP A 175 3.95 -37.77 7.90
CA ASP A 175 4.83 -36.96 7.04
C ASP A 175 4.04 -35.91 6.24
N PHE A 176 3.63 -34.83 6.93
CA PHE A 176 3.11 -33.63 6.29
C PHE A 176 4.24 -32.65 6.01
N VAL A 177 4.51 -32.35 4.73
CA VAL A 177 5.53 -31.37 4.35
C VAL A 177 4.87 -30.19 3.67
N LEU A 178 4.99 -29.01 4.29
CA LEU A 178 4.64 -27.76 3.64
C LEU A 178 5.78 -27.37 2.68
N ASN A 179 5.52 -27.46 1.37
CA ASN A 179 6.44 -26.95 0.37
C ASN A 179 6.34 -25.41 0.32
N LYS A 180 7.43 -24.73 0.64
CA LYS A 180 7.51 -23.26 0.67
C LYS A 180 8.38 -22.78 -0.49
N ASP A 181 7.80 -22.05 -1.43
CA ASP A 181 8.59 -21.31 -2.42
C ASP A 181 8.82 -19.87 -1.95
N ILE A 182 9.93 -19.67 -1.22
CA ILE A 182 10.26 -18.39 -0.56
C ILE A 182 10.69 -17.33 -1.59
N LYS A 183 11.07 -17.72 -2.82
CA LYS A 183 11.60 -16.79 -3.84
C LYS A 183 10.55 -15.83 -4.37
N LEU A 184 9.27 -16.23 -4.42
CA LEU A 184 8.15 -15.40 -4.87
C LEU A 184 7.89 -14.19 -3.97
N LEU A 185 8.19 -14.27 -2.67
CA LEU A 185 7.91 -13.20 -1.71
C LEU A 185 8.76 -11.95 -1.92
N HIS A 186 10.03 -12.12 -2.31
CA HIS A 186 10.95 -10.99 -2.49
C HIS A 186 10.61 -10.13 -3.72
N HIS A 187 10.03 -10.71 -4.76
CA HIS A 187 9.70 -10.00 -5.99
C HIS A 187 8.47 -9.10 -5.88
N ILE A 188 7.57 -9.36 -4.92
CA ILE A 188 6.34 -8.57 -4.75
C ILE A 188 6.67 -7.12 -4.35
N GLY A 189 7.72 -6.90 -3.54
CA GLY A 189 8.14 -5.58 -3.09
C GLY A 189 8.75 -4.70 -4.20
N ASP A 190 9.42 -5.31 -5.19
CA ASP A 190 10.15 -4.58 -6.23
C ASP A 190 9.26 -4.12 -7.40
N ILE A 191 8.10 -4.76 -7.60
CA ILE A 191 7.18 -4.47 -8.71
C ILE A 191 6.54 -3.08 -8.59
N VAL A 192 6.41 -2.56 -7.37
CA VAL A 192 5.68 -1.32 -7.08
C VAL A 192 6.67 -0.16 -6.84
N SER A 193 7.44 0.18 -7.86
CA SER A 193 8.26 1.40 -7.84
C SER A 193 7.49 2.56 -8.45
N LEU A 194 7.21 3.61 -7.66
CA LEU A 194 6.69 4.88 -8.17
C LEU A 194 7.66 5.42 -9.24
N GLN A 195 7.17 5.63 -10.46
CA GLN A 195 7.96 6.33 -11.49
C GLN A 195 8.31 7.73 -10.97
N GLN A 196 9.62 8.02 -10.86
CA GLN A 196 10.11 9.31 -10.39
C GLN A 196 9.59 10.45 -11.26
N CYS A 197 8.65 11.23 -10.74
CA CYS A 197 8.29 12.53 -11.31
C CYS A 197 9.50 13.47 -11.18
N ARG A 198 10.15 13.77 -12.30
CA ARG A 198 11.25 14.74 -12.35
C ARG A 198 10.73 16.12 -11.95
N VAL A 199 11.12 16.60 -10.77
CA VAL A 199 10.88 17.98 -10.35
C VAL A 199 11.81 18.89 -11.17
N LYS A 200 11.23 19.69 -12.06
CA LYS A 200 11.98 20.74 -12.76
C LYS A 200 12.17 21.90 -11.78
N LYS A 201 13.41 22.16 -11.37
CA LYS A 201 13.74 23.37 -10.61
C LYS A 201 13.67 24.57 -11.55
N ILE A 202 13.05 25.65 -11.08
CA ILE A 202 13.16 26.95 -11.72
C ILE A 202 14.41 27.61 -11.15
N ASP A 203 15.41 27.87 -12.00
CA ASP A 203 16.56 28.68 -11.62
C ASP A 203 16.07 30.13 -11.43
N HIS A 204 16.17 30.61 -10.19
CA HIS A 204 16.00 31.97 -9.70
C HIS A 204 15.39 33.00 -10.68
N ILE A 205 14.11 33.35 -10.48
CA ILE A 205 13.60 34.64 -10.97
C ILE A 205 14.23 35.72 -10.08
N THR A 206 15.37 36.27 -10.53
CA THR A 206 15.91 37.48 -9.90
C THR A 206 14.87 38.58 -10.09
N PRO A 207 14.40 39.27 -9.04
CA PRO A 207 13.61 40.48 -9.24
C PRO A 207 14.50 41.45 -10.00
N ALA A 208 14.21 41.69 -11.28
CA ALA A 208 14.88 42.73 -12.04
C ALA A 208 14.43 44.08 -11.48
N GLY A 209 15.09 44.54 -10.42
CA GLY A 209 14.86 45.84 -9.80
C GLY A 209 15.09 45.81 -8.29
N LYS A 210 16.02 46.64 -7.81
CA LYS A 210 16.08 47.06 -6.41
C LYS A 210 14.65 47.43 -5.97
N ALA A 211 14.23 47.07 -4.76
CA ALA A 211 12.97 47.56 -4.21
C ALA A 211 12.96 49.09 -4.28
N VAL A 212 12.19 49.65 -5.22
CA VAL A 212 12.07 51.10 -5.38
C VAL A 212 11.05 51.55 -4.35
N SER A 213 11.53 52.01 -3.20
CA SER A 213 10.71 52.78 -2.26
C SER A 213 10.50 54.17 -2.86
N PHE A 214 9.30 54.46 -3.37
CA PHE A 214 8.95 55.81 -3.75
C PHE A 214 8.67 56.62 -2.48
N SER A 215 9.59 57.50 -2.09
CA SER A 215 9.31 58.56 -1.13
C SER A 215 8.59 59.68 -1.87
N LEU A 216 7.28 59.79 -1.67
CA LEU A 216 6.50 60.95 -2.10
C LEU A 216 6.86 62.13 -1.18
N SER A 217 7.88 62.90 -1.55
CA SER A 217 8.05 64.25 -1.00
C SER A 217 7.21 65.20 -1.83
N MET A 218 6.04 65.56 -1.32
CA MET A 218 5.27 66.70 -1.80
C MET A 218 5.70 67.92 -0.98
N GLU A 219 6.53 68.79 -1.56
CA GLU A 219 6.71 70.19 -1.11
C GLU A 219 5.92 71.15 -2.02
#